data_AF-A0AA36CD12-F1
#
_entry.id   AF-A0AA36CD12-F1
#
_cell.length_a   1.000
_cell.length_b   1.000
_cell.length_c   1.000
_cell.angle_alpha   90.00
_cell.angle_beta   90.00
_cell.angle_gamma   90.00
#
_symmetry.space_group_name_H-M   'P 1'
#
loop_
_entity.id
_entity.type
_entity.pdbx_description
1 polymer ?
#
loop_
_entity_poly.entity_id
_entity_poly.type
_entity_poly.pdbx_seq_one_letter_code
_entity_poly.pdbx_strand_id
1 'polypeptide(L)'
;MGRIFVGLVQCGAWGCFDEFNRLEQTVLSAVSQHIQAIQDAIHHRSPSVTLGQYTARVDPNSAIFITLNPAGKGYGGRQKMPDNLKQLFRPVVMSVPDNELIAETLLFAEGFREAKPLARKTLHEQLRQRIGVVVVGPSQSGKSTLWRVLKRALIISGQRLACYELNPKATSRTRLLGHMDMDTREWTDGIITMAARNVIKDTQVHTWIVCDGDIDPEWVEALNSVLDDNRLLTMPSGERIQFGANVNFLFETHHLQFASPATVSRLGMLLTSEEDVSPRDVVEKWRQTTAGIRLPPIALTQNGLSLLGGVRSKPEFLVALYRGFAGSVPLDARKELAAAVFEEDTGQGLTREQVEGLGQAPPLVLTPDAQATTSLIQAWLTDASHPSICVVGPEGSGKASLMQNSLQTLPLSRTATLSCSAQTSAHTLLHILHQHTVQVSGAGGRVLRPKDGGGQLIVLLRGLNQTSPDRYGTSQLHALLQQLLTYHGFFDDALEWIGLEGIQFVVTMALEGAGRNAD
;
A
#
# COMPACT_ATOMS: atom_id res chain seq x y z
N MET A 1 -35.42 -18.11 0.51
CA MET A 1 -34.56 -19.03 -0.25
C MET A 1 -35.13 -19.43 -1.62
N GLY A 2 -36.37 -19.91 -1.74
CA GLY A 2 -36.92 -20.35 -3.04
C GLY A 2 -36.81 -19.33 -4.19
N ARG A 3 -37.09 -18.04 -3.93
CA ARG A 3 -36.93 -16.96 -4.92
C ARG A 3 -35.49 -16.74 -5.40
N ILE A 4 -34.50 -16.96 -4.53
CA ILE A 4 -33.07 -16.84 -4.86
C ILE A 4 -32.67 -17.99 -5.78
N PHE A 5 -33.10 -19.22 -5.47
CA PHE A 5 -32.84 -20.38 -6.31
C PHE A 5 -33.48 -20.25 -7.69
N VAL A 6 -34.71 -19.72 -7.79
CA VAL A 6 -35.35 -19.41 -9.07
C VAL A 6 -34.48 -18.48 -9.92
N GLY A 7 -33.95 -17.40 -9.33
CA GLY A 7 -33.05 -16.48 -10.04
C GLY A 7 -31.76 -17.15 -10.50
N LEU A 8 -31.11 -17.94 -9.63
CA LEU A 8 -29.87 -18.67 -9.98
C LEU A 8 -30.07 -19.65 -11.14
N VAL A 9 -31.19 -20.37 -11.11
CA VAL A 9 -31.55 -21.41 -12.08
C VAL A 9 -31.97 -20.82 -13.42
N GLN A 10 -32.62 -19.65 -13.42
CA GLN A 10 -32.96 -18.93 -14.66
C GLN A 10 -31.74 -18.28 -15.33
N CYS A 11 -30.78 -17.81 -14.53
CA CYS A 11 -29.60 -17.11 -15.04
C CYS A 11 -28.43 -18.04 -15.43
N GLY A 12 -28.47 -19.34 -15.09
CA GLY A 12 -27.31 -20.23 -15.31
C GLY A 12 -26.13 -19.96 -14.38
N ALA A 13 -26.36 -19.29 -13.24
CA ALA A 13 -25.30 -18.86 -12.34
C ALA A 13 -24.94 -19.91 -11.28
N TRP A 14 -23.73 -19.82 -10.73
CA TRP A 14 -23.27 -20.63 -9.62
C TRP A 14 -23.55 -19.92 -8.29
N GLY A 15 -24.38 -20.54 -7.45
CA GLY A 15 -24.68 -20.02 -6.12
C GLY A 15 -23.76 -20.64 -5.07
N CYS A 16 -22.80 -19.88 -4.55
CA CYS A 16 -22.01 -20.27 -3.39
C CYS A 16 -22.61 -19.66 -2.12
N PHE A 17 -23.14 -20.51 -1.23
CA PHE A 17 -23.77 -20.07 0.02
C PHE A 17 -22.84 -20.31 1.20
N ASP A 18 -22.34 -19.22 1.77
CA ASP A 18 -21.41 -19.27 2.90
C ASP A 18 -22.11 -19.38 4.26
N GLU A 19 -21.43 -20.02 5.21
CA GLU A 19 -21.91 -20.33 6.56
C GLU A 19 -23.32 -20.95 6.61
N PHE A 20 -23.60 -21.87 5.70
CA PHE A 20 -24.95 -22.40 5.47
C PHE A 20 -25.59 -23.05 6.71
N ASN A 21 -24.78 -23.49 7.67
CA ASN A 21 -25.22 -24.10 8.93
C ASN A 21 -25.58 -23.11 10.05
N ARG A 22 -25.66 -21.81 9.77
CA ARG A 22 -26.25 -20.80 10.68
C ARG A 22 -27.77 -20.68 10.56
N LEU A 23 -28.36 -21.30 9.54
CA LEU A 23 -29.80 -21.35 9.35
C LEU A 23 -30.47 -22.31 10.36
N GLU A 24 -31.73 -22.02 10.69
CA GLU A 24 -32.54 -22.91 11.53
C GLU A 24 -32.80 -24.27 10.86
N GLN A 25 -32.87 -25.34 11.65
CA GLN A 25 -33.05 -26.71 11.19
C GLN A 25 -34.32 -26.92 10.36
N THR A 26 -35.39 -26.20 10.70
CA THR A 26 -36.68 -26.19 9.99
C THR A 26 -36.51 -25.61 8.58
N VAL A 27 -35.78 -24.51 8.46
CA VAL A 27 -35.45 -23.87 7.17
C VAL A 27 -34.53 -24.75 6.33
N LEU A 28 -33.51 -25.37 6.93
CA LEU A 28 -32.60 -26.29 6.25
C LEU A 28 -33.34 -27.51 5.66
N SER A 29 -34.33 -28.02 6.39
CA SER A 29 -35.16 -29.14 5.93
C SER A 29 -36.05 -28.73 4.75
N ALA A 30 -36.68 -27.55 4.78
CA ALA A 30 -37.47 -27.03 3.66
C ALA A 30 -36.59 -26.71 2.42
N VAL A 31 -35.35 -26.26 2.64
CA VAL A 31 -34.40 -25.98 1.56
C VAL A 31 -33.92 -27.26 0.88
N SER A 32 -33.82 -28.38 1.61
CA SER A 32 -33.46 -29.69 1.02
C SER A 32 -34.40 -30.11 -0.11
N GLN A 33 -35.71 -29.91 0.06
CA GLN A 33 -36.71 -30.23 -0.96
C GLN A 33 -36.54 -29.39 -2.23
N HIS A 34 -36.22 -28.11 -2.08
CA HIS A 34 -35.95 -27.24 -3.22
C HIS A 34 -34.67 -27.62 -3.96
N ILE A 35 -33.59 -27.92 -3.24
CA ILE A 35 -32.31 -28.31 -3.85
C ILE A 35 -32.46 -29.64 -4.59
N GLN A 36 -33.16 -30.60 -3.99
CA GLN A 36 -33.43 -31.90 -4.62
C GLN A 36 -34.21 -31.73 -5.93
N ALA A 37 -35.29 -30.95 -5.93
CA ALA A 37 -36.06 -30.67 -7.15
C ALA A 37 -35.22 -30.03 -8.26
N ILE A 38 -34.28 -29.14 -7.90
CA ILE A 38 -33.36 -28.53 -8.86
C ILE A 38 -32.37 -29.57 -9.41
N GLN A 39 -31.77 -30.37 -8.53
CA GLN A 39 -30.82 -31.41 -8.94
C GLN A 39 -31.47 -32.46 -9.84
N ASP A 40 -32.69 -32.90 -9.51
CA ASP A 40 -33.47 -33.83 -10.32
C ASP A 40 -33.80 -33.23 -11.69
N ALA A 41 -34.20 -31.95 -11.73
CA ALA A 41 -34.48 -31.25 -12.99
C ALA A 41 -33.23 -31.11 -13.86
N ILE A 42 -32.06 -30.81 -13.28
CA ILE A 42 -30.78 -30.74 -14.00
C ILE A 42 -30.37 -32.15 -14.49
N HIS A 43 -30.51 -33.18 -13.65
CA HIS A 43 -30.13 -34.55 -13.97
C HIS A 43 -30.95 -35.11 -15.14
N HIS A 44 -32.26 -34.90 -15.12
CA HIS A 44 -33.18 -35.35 -16.18
C HIS A 44 -33.30 -34.35 -17.34
N ARG A 45 -32.53 -33.25 -17.33
CA ARG A 45 -32.59 -32.16 -18.33
C ARG A 45 -34.00 -31.62 -18.56
N SER A 46 -34.76 -31.47 -17.47
CA SER A 46 -36.10 -30.91 -17.50
C SER A 46 -36.07 -29.41 -17.83
N PRO A 47 -36.95 -28.91 -18.71
CA PRO A 47 -36.92 -27.52 -19.15
C PRO A 47 -37.38 -26.52 -18.07
N SER A 48 -38.11 -27.00 -17.05
CA SER A 48 -38.63 -26.18 -15.95
C SER A 48 -38.67 -26.95 -14.64
N VAL A 49 -38.52 -26.24 -13.52
CA VAL A 49 -38.64 -26.77 -12.16
C VAL A 49 -39.64 -25.94 -11.36
N THR A 50 -40.42 -26.60 -10.52
CA THR A 50 -41.37 -25.95 -9.60
C THR A 50 -40.83 -26.02 -8.18
N LEU A 51 -40.61 -24.86 -7.56
CA LEU A 51 -40.08 -24.70 -6.21
C LEU A 51 -41.12 -23.99 -5.35
N GLY A 52 -41.96 -24.78 -4.67
CA GLY A 52 -43.12 -24.27 -3.94
C GLY A 52 -44.10 -23.59 -4.88
N GLN A 53 -44.32 -22.29 -4.72
CA GLN A 53 -45.22 -21.48 -5.55
C GLN A 53 -44.57 -20.91 -6.83
N TYR A 54 -43.28 -21.12 -7.04
CA TYR A 54 -42.54 -20.52 -8.16
C TYR A 54 -42.20 -21.57 -9.22
N THR A 55 -42.46 -21.27 -10.49
CA THR A 55 -42.04 -22.09 -11.63
C THR A 55 -40.98 -21.34 -12.42
N ALA A 56 -39.88 -22.01 -12.75
CA ALA A 56 -38.73 -21.39 -13.39
C ALA A 56 -38.16 -22.27 -14.51
N ARG A 57 -37.70 -21.66 -15.60
CA ARG A 57 -36.92 -22.34 -16.63
C ARG A 57 -35.55 -22.71 -16.04
N VAL A 58 -35.10 -23.94 -16.29
CA VAL A 58 -33.84 -24.47 -15.76
C VAL A 58 -32.74 -24.31 -16.79
N ASP A 59 -31.67 -23.60 -16.43
CA ASP A 59 -30.41 -23.61 -17.16
C ASP A 59 -29.52 -24.77 -16.63
N PRO A 60 -29.02 -25.66 -17.51
CA PRO A 60 -28.21 -26.80 -17.09
C PRO A 60 -26.82 -26.43 -16.56
N ASN A 61 -26.35 -25.19 -16.75
CA ASN A 61 -25.06 -24.72 -16.22
C ASN A 61 -25.14 -24.21 -14.77
N SER A 62 -26.35 -24.14 -14.20
CA SER A 62 -26.55 -23.75 -12.81
C SER A 62 -25.98 -24.77 -11.84
N ALA A 63 -25.34 -24.29 -10.78
CA ALA A 63 -24.80 -25.12 -9.72
C ALA A 63 -25.00 -24.47 -8.35
N ILE A 64 -25.12 -25.29 -7.31
CA ILE A 64 -25.27 -24.84 -5.92
C ILE A 64 -24.11 -25.42 -5.12
N PHE A 65 -23.35 -24.53 -4.49
CA PHE A 65 -22.27 -24.84 -3.57
C PHE A 65 -22.60 -24.30 -2.20
N ILE A 66 -22.18 -25.02 -1.17
CA ILE A 66 -22.31 -24.58 0.22
C ILE A 66 -20.94 -24.66 0.89
N THR A 67 -20.63 -23.66 1.70
CA THR A 67 -19.49 -23.70 2.61
C THR A 67 -20.01 -23.70 4.05
N LEU A 68 -19.41 -24.55 4.87
CA LEU A 68 -19.83 -24.77 6.25
C LEU A 68 -18.61 -24.96 7.12
N ASN A 69 -18.64 -24.30 8.27
CA ASN A 69 -17.66 -24.52 9.32
C ASN A 69 -18.27 -25.49 10.35
N PRO A 70 -17.57 -26.57 10.75
CA PRO A 70 -18.15 -27.63 11.57
C PRO A 70 -18.69 -27.14 12.92
N ALA A 71 -19.76 -27.79 13.41
CA ALA A 71 -20.36 -27.48 14.70
C ALA A 71 -19.56 -28.15 15.84
N GLY A 72 -18.82 -27.35 16.62
CA GLY A 72 -18.03 -27.79 17.79
C GLY A 72 -16.68 -27.08 17.93
N LYS A 73 -16.17 -26.98 19.17
CA LYS A 73 -14.91 -26.30 19.60
C LYS A 73 -14.85 -24.79 19.28
N GLY A 74 -15.70 -23.99 19.91
CA GLY A 74 -15.54 -22.52 19.98
C GLY A 74 -16.41 -21.70 19.02
N TYR A 75 -17.13 -22.33 18.08
CA TYR A 75 -18.05 -21.64 17.18
C TYR A 75 -19.51 -21.81 17.64
N GLY A 76 -20.02 -20.85 18.42
CA GLY A 76 -21.41 -20.83 18.89
C GLY A 76 -22.43 -20.52 17.79
N GLY A 77 -23.68 -20.96 17.97
CA GLY A 77 -24.81 -20.60 17.08
C GLY A 77 -24.89 -21.35 15.75
N ARG A 78 -24.18 -22.47 15.60
CA ARG A 78 -24.20 -23.32 14.39
C ARG A 78 -24.97 -24.61 14.62
N GLN A 79 -25.84 -24.97 13.68
CA GLN A 79 -26.69 -26.16 13.78
C GLN A 79 -26.06 -27.36 13.08
N LYS A 80 -26.36 -28.56 13.57
CA LYS A 80 -25.97 -29.80 12.90
C LYS A 80 -26.81 -29.95 11.63
N MET A 81 -26.14 -30.13 10.50
CA MET A 81 -26.81 -30.29 9.22
C MET A 81 -27.64 -31.60 9.18
N PRO A 82 -28.91 -31.56 8.72
CA PRO A 82 -29.75 -32.74 8.52
C PRO A 82 -29.13 -33.75 7.54
N ASP A 83 -29.31 -35.05 7.79
CA ASP A 83 -28.65 -36.09 6.98
C ASP A 83 -29.21 -36.21 5.56
N ASN A 84 -30.50 -35.94 5.36
CA ASN A 84 -31.12 -35.84 4.03
C ASN A 84 -30.48 -34.74 3.17
N LEU A 85 -30.15 -33.60 3.79
CA LEU A 85 -29.51 -32.49 3.09
C LEU A 85 -28.05 -32.78 2.78
N LYS A 86 -27.33 -33.51 3.65
CA LYS A 86 -25.94 -33.93 3.38
C LYS A 86 -25.84 -34.84 2.17
N GLN A 87 -26.83 -35.71 1.95
CA GLN A 87 -26.84 -36.63 0.81
C GLN A 87 -26.92 -35.91 -0.54
N LEU A 88 -27.49 -34.71 -0.58
CA LEU A 88 -27.59 -33.89 -1.81
C LEU A 88 -26.25 -33.24 -2.20
N PHE A 89 -25.26 -33.21 -1.31
CA PHE A 89 -23.97 -32.57 -1.56
C PHE A 89 -22.85 -33.60 -1.54
N ARG A 90 -21.91 -33.45 -2.47
CA ARG A 90 -20.65 -34.19 -2.42
C ARG A 90 -19.70 -33.45 -1.45
N PRO A 91 -19.33 -34.05 -0.30
CA PRO A 91 -18.48 -33.37 0.67
C PRO A 91 -17.04 -33.27 0.15
N VAL A 92 -16.43 -32.10 0.31
CA VAL A 92 -15.00 -31.88 0.11
C VAL A 92 -14.43 -31.42 1.45
N VAL A 93 -13.45 -32.16 1.97
CA VAL A 93 -12.78 -31.79 3.21
C VAL A 93 -11.65 -30.81 2.87
N MET A 94 -11.89 -29.54 3.15
CA MET A 94 -10.86 -28.50 3.10
C MET A 94 -10.12 -28.54 4.45
N SER A 95 -8.97 -29.22 4.49
CA SER A 95 -8.07 -29.20 5.65
C SER A 95 -7.30 -27.87 5.73
N VAL A 96 -6.33 -27.80 6.64
CA VAL A 96 -5.42 -26.64 6.73
C VAL A 96 -4.71 -26.46 5.38
N PRO A 97 -4.82 -25.28 4.73
CA PRO A 97 -4.12 -24.98 3.50
C PRO A 97 -2.61 -24.91 3.72
N ASP A 98 -1.83 -25.21 2.68
CA ASP A 98 -0.38 -25.09 2.74
C ASP A 98 0.05 -23.62 2.56
N ASN A 99 0.15 -22.92 3.68
CA ASN A 99 0.55 -21.51 3.71
C ASN A 99 1.97 -21.29 3.14
N GLU A 100 2.86 -22.27 3.28
CA GLU A 100 4.23 -22.20 2.77
C GLU A 100 4.22 -22.17 1.25
N LEU A 101 3.50 -23.11 0.63
CA LEU A 101 3.39 -23.17 -0.82
C LEU A 101 2.73 -21.91 -1.40
N ILE A 102 1.69 -21.38 -0.74
CA ILE A 102 1.00 -20.16 -1.18
C ILE A 102 1.94 -18.95 -1.07
N ALA A 103 2.63 -18.79 0.05
CA ALA A 103 3.57 -17.69 0.26
C ALA A 103 4.77 -17.78 -0.70
N GLU A 104 5.31 -18.98 -0.96
CA GLU A 104 6.38 -19.22 -1.93
C GLU A 104 5.94 -18.76 -3.33
N THR A 105 4.77 -19.21 -3.76
CA THR A 105 4.25 -18.87 -5.10
C THR A 105 4.00 -17.37 -5.26
N LEU A 106 3.47 -16.71 -4.21
CA LEU A 106 3.23 -15.28 -4.23
C LEU A 106 4.53 -14.48 -4.18
N LEU A 107 5.51 -14.88 -3.36
CA LEU A 107 6.83 -14.24 -3.30
C LEU A 107 7.57 -14.39 -4.64
N PHE A 108 7.50 -15.55 -5.27
CA PHE A 108 8.06 -15.75 -6.60
C PHE A 108 7.38 -14.84 -7.64
N ALA A 109 6.04 -14.68 -7.58
CA ALA A 109 5.29 -13.75 -8.42
C ALA A 109 5.59 -12.26 -8.14
N GLU A 110 6.15 -11.95 -6.97
CA GLU A 110 6.64 -10.60 -6.62
C GLU A 110 8.11 -10.36 -6.99
N GLY A 111 8.83 -11.38 -7.49
CA GLY A 111 10.20 -11.25 -8.00
C GLY A 111 11.31 -11.61 -7.00
N PHE A 112 10.97 -12.31 -5.91
CA PHE A 112 11.97 -12.83 -4.97
C PHE A 112 12.62 -14.11 -5.51
N ARG A 113 13.96 -14.12 -5.62
CA ARG A 113 14.72 -15.27 -6.13
C ARG A 113 14.67 -16.47 -5.19
N GLU A 114 14.82 -16.22 -3.89
CA GLU A 114 14.79 -17.24 -2.84
C GLU A 114 13.41 -17.32 -2.15
N ALA A 115 12.33 -17.35 -2.93
CA ALA A 115 10.96 -17.37 -2.41
C ALA A 115 10.67 -18.55 -1.46
N LYS A 116 11.29 -19.71 -1.72
CA LYS A 116 11.08 -20.94 -0.93
C LYS A 116 11.62 -20.83 0.51
N PRO A 117 12.90 -20.49 0.77
CA PRO A 117 13.38 -20.28 2.14
C PRO A 117 12.70 -19.07 2.83
N LEU A 118 12.38 -18.00 2.09
CA LEU A 118 11.65 -16.83 2.61
C LEU A 118 10.22 -17.18 3.06
N ALA A 119 9.51 -18.01 2.29
CA ALA A 119 8.16 -18.49 2.62
C ALA A 119 8.16 -19.52 3.75
N ARG A 120 9.14 -20.43 3.74
CA ARG A 120 9.18 -21.63 4.60
C ARG A 120 9.60 -21.35 6.04
N LYS A 121 10.42 -20.32 6.32
CA LYS A 121 11.11 -20.25 7.63
C LYS A 121 11.11 -18.91 8.35
N THR A 122 10.93 -17.78 7.69
CA THR A 122 11.38 -16.53 8.31
C THR A 122 10.23 -15.73 8.93
N LEU A 123 9.30 -15.14 8.17
CA LEU A 123 8.32 -14.23 8.81
C LEU A 123 7.20 -14.91 9.58
N HIS A 124 6.55 -15.92 9.00
CA HIS A 124 5.39 -16.56 9.63
C HIS A 124 5.75 -17.30 10.93
N GLU A 125 6.91 -17.96 10.96
CA GLU A 125 7.39 -18.64 12.18
C GLU A 125 7.78 -17.63 13.27
N GLN A 126 8.47 -16.54 12.92
CA GLN A 126 8.82 -15.48 13.88
C GLN A 126 7.57 -14.83 14.49
N LEU A 127 6.55 -14.55 13.68
CA LEU A 127 5.25 -14.03 14.14
C LEU A 127 4.45 -15.01 15.01
N ARG A 128 4.76 -16.31 14.98
CA ARG A 128 4.17 -17.30 15.90
C ARG A 128 4.93 -17.40 17.22
N GLN A 129 6.24 -17.16 17.20
CA GLN A 129 7.10 -17.29 18.37
C GLN A 129 7.08 -16.05 19.25
N ARG A 130 7.06 -14.86 18.64
CA ARG A 130 7.17 -13.58 19.33
C ARG A 130 6.05 -12.65 18.92
N ILE A 131 5.60 -11.82 19.87
CA ILE A 131 4.60 -10.79 19.62
C ILE A 131 5.13 -9.69 18.68
N GLY A 132 6.43 -9.39 18.76
CA GLY A 132 7.07 -8.35 17.95
C GLY A 132 8.10 -8.92 16.99
N VAL A 133 8.01 -8.54 15.72
CA VAL A 133 8.99 -8.90 14.68
C VAL A 133 9.44 -7.65 13.94
N VAL A 134 10.73 -7.52 13.68
CA VAL A 134 11.32 -6.45 12.88
C VAL A 134 11.90 -7.00 11.57
N VAL A 135 11.55 -6.35 10.46
CA VAL A 135 12.12 -6.57 9.13
C VAL A 135 13.08 -5.43 8.85
N VAL A 136 14.37 -5.75 8.79
CA VAL A 136 15.46 -4.81 8.57
C VAL A 136 16.01 -5.00 7.16
N GLY A 137 16.34 -3.91 6.51
CA GLY A 137 17.01 -3.93 5.22
C GLY A 137 16.91 -2.61 4.49
N PRO A 138 17.78 -2.39 3.50
CA PRO A 138 17.80 -1.16 2.74
C PRO A 138 16.45 -0.90 2.04
N SER A 139 16.18 0.36 1.71
CA SER A 139 15.02 0.70 0.88
C SER A 139 15.00 -0.23 -0.32
N GLN A 140 13.82 -0.67 -0.74
CA GLN A 140 13.66 -1.47 -1.97
C GLN A 140 14.09 -2.95 -1.88
N SER A 141 14.52 -3.45 -0.71
CA SER A 141 14.78 -4.89 -0.48
C SER A 141 13.52 -5.78 -0.38
N GLY A 142 12.34 -5.26 -0.74
CA GLY A 142 11.08 -6.02 -0.73
C GLY A 142 10.43 -6.22 0.64
N LYS A 143 10.92 -5.60 1.71
CA LYS A 143 10.39 -5.71 3.09
C LYS A 143 8.87 -5.58 3.17
N SER A 144 8.33 -4.48 2.61
CA SER A 144 6.90 -4.23 2.68
C SER A 144 6.10 -5.24 1.88
N THR A 145 6.63 -5.67 0.74
CA THR A 145 6.03 -6.69 -0.12
C THR A 145 5.98 -8.05 0.60
N LEU A 146 7.02 -8.40 1.34
CA LEU A 146 7.15 -9.68 2.05
C LEU A 146 6.00 -9.89 3.04
N TRP A 147 5.74 -8.92 3.94
CA TRP A 147 4.65 -9.07 4.90
C TRP A 147 3.26 -8.87 4.25
N ARG A 148 3.14 -8.04 3.21
CA ARG A 148 1.87 -7.88 2.45
C ARG A 148 1.49 -9.17 1.71
N VAL A 149 2.47 -9.87 1.14
CA VAL A 149 2.27 -11.19 0.53
C VAL A 149 1.83 -12.20 1.57
N LEU A 150 2.51 -12.26 2.71
CA LEU A 150 2.13 -13.16 3.79
C LEU A 150 0.71 -12.86 4.30
N LYS A 151 0.37 -11.58 4.50
CA LYS A 151 -0.99 -11.13 4.84
C LYS A 151 -2.02 -11.68 3.86
N ARG A 152 -1.78 -11.53 2.54
CA ARG A 152 -2.67 -12.06 1.51
C ARG A 152 -2.78 -13.58 1.57
N ALA A 153 -1.66 -14.28 1.72
CA ALA A 153 -1.63 -15.74 1.85
C ALA A 153 -2.50 -16.21 3.04
N LEU A 154 -2.35 -15.59 4.22
CA LEU A 154 -3.11 -15.94 5.42
C LEU A 154 -4.62 -15.68 5.27
N ILE A 155 -5.00 -14.59 4.60
CA ILE A 155 -6.40 -14.28 4.30
C ILE A 155 -6.99 -15.32 3.34
N ILE A 156 -6.27 -15.67 2.27
CA ILE A 156 -6.68 -16.72 1.32
C ILE A 156 -6.84 -18.06 2.02
N SER A 157 -5.98 -18.34 3.00
CA SER A 157 -6.06 -19.51 3.87
C SER A 157 -7.25 -19.51 4.84
N GLY A 158 -8.13 -18.50 4.78
CA GLY A 158 -9.36 -18.40 5.58
C GLY A 158 -9.16 -17.73 6.94
N GLN A 159 -7.98 -17.18 7.23
CA GLN A 159 -7.73 -16.48 8.49
C GLN A 159 -8.31 -15.05 8.43
N ARG A 160 -9.12 -14.69 9.41
CA ARG A 160 -9.59 -13.29 9.58
C ARG A 160 -8.44 -12.45 10.12
N LEU A 161 -7.90 -11.57 9.27
CA LEU A 161 -6.74 -10.76 9.58
C LEU A 161 -7.01 -9.27 9.33
N ALA A 162 -6.78 -8.44 10.35
CA ALA A 162 -6.83 -6.98 10.26
C ALA A 162 -5.43 -6.38 10.38
N CYS A 163 -5.19 -5.23 9.75
CA CYS A 163 -3.93 -4.51 9.88
C CYS A 163 -4.14 -3.03 10.19
N TYR A 164 -3.36 -2.51 11.12
CA TYR A 164 -3.17 -1.09 11.34
C TYR A 164 -1.78 -0.72 10.82
N GLU A 165 -1.72 0.10 9.79
CA GLU A 165 -0.48 0.50 9.13
C GLU A 165 -0.20 1.96 9.49
N LEU A 166 0.94 2.24 10.12
CA LEU A 166 1.31 3.60 10.53
C LEU A 166 2.82 3.85 10.39
N ASN A 167 3.19 5.11 10.15
CA ASN A 167 4.57 5.56 10.32
C ASN A 167 4.69 6.29 11.68
N PRO A 168 5.45 5.75 12.65
CA PRO A 168 5.54 6.34 14.00
C PRO A 168 6.17 7.74 13.99
N LYS A 169 7.02 8.04 13.00
CA LYS A 169 7.74 9.31 12.87
C LYS A 169 6.96 10.37 12.10
N ALA A 170 5.87 10.00 11.42
CA ALA A 170 4.99 10.95 10.73
C ALA A 170 4.14 11.79 11.69
N THR A 171 3.95 11.32 12.92
CA THR A 171 3.14 11.96 13.96
C THR A 171 4.00 12.36 15.15
N SER A 172 3.45 13.13 16.11
CA SER A 172 4.15 13.43 17.36
C SER A 172 4.03 12.25 18.33
N ARG A 173 4.97 12.14 19.28
CA ARG A 173 4.91 11.14 20.35
C ARG A 173 3.57 11.14 21.09
N THR A 174 3.03 12.32 21.40
CA THR A 174 1.75 12.48 22.11
C THR A 174 0.57 11.96 21.30
N ARG A 175 0.58 12.12 19.97
CA ARG A 175 -0.45 11.56 19.09
C ARG A 175 -0.25 10.08 18.79
N LEU A 176 0.99 9.58 18.85
CA LEU A 176 1.29 8.17 18.65
C LEU A 176 0.83 7.31 19.83
N LEU A 177 1.21 7.73 21.04
CA LEU A 177 1.03 6.95 22.27
C LEU A 177 -0.15 7.44 23.14
N GLY A 178 -0.61 8.67 22.93
CA GLY A 178 -1.56 9.34 23.82
C GLY A 178 -0.84 10.20 24.85
N HIS A 179 -1.61 11.06 25.51
CA HIS A 179 -1.11 11.91 26.59
C HIS A 179 -2.20 12.23 27.61
N MET A 180 -1.78 12.61 28.81
CA MET A 180 -2.66 13.15 29.83
C MET A 180 -2.57 14.67 29.78
N ASP A 181 -3.71 15.33 29.61
CA ASP A 181 -3.80 16.78 29.73
C ASP A 181 -3.63 17.15 31.21
N MET A 182 -2.70 18.06 31.51
CA MET A 182 -2.34 18.41 32.89
C MET A 182 -3.38 19.33 33.56
N ASP A 183 -4.14 20.07 32.77
CA ASP A 183 -5.15 21.01 33.25
C ASP A 183 -6.47 20.27 33.50
N THR A 184 -6.91 19.45 32.53
CA THR A 184 -8.18 18.70 32.64
C THR A 184 -8.02 17.36 33.37
N ARG A 185 -6.79 16.83 33.45
CA ARG A 185 -6.48 15.46 33.90
C ARG A 185 -7.18 14.38 33.07
N GLU A 186 -7.64 14.73 31.88
CA GLU A 186 -8.25 13.78 30.97
C GLU A 186 -7.18 13.08 30.12
N TRP A 187 -7.40 11.79 29.90
CA TRP A 187 -6.56 10.99 29.02
C TRP A 187 -7.05 11.13 27.58
N THR A 188 -6.14 11.52 26.69
CA THR A 188 -6.39 11.50 25.25
C THR A 188 -5.61 10.35 24.63
N ASP A 189 -6.33 9.43 23.98
CA ASP A 189 -5.72 8.31 23.27
C ASP A 189 -4.84 8.81 22.10
N GLY A 190 -3.88 7.97 21.71
CA GLY A 190 -3.09 8.10 20.49
C GLY A 190 -3.36 6.95 19.53
N ILE A 191 -2.71 6.94 18.38
CA ILE A 191 -2.95 5.96 17.31
C ILE A 191 -2.74 4.52 17.80
N ILE A 192 -1.64 4.25 18.50
CA ILE A 192 -1.33 2.89 18.99
C ILE A 192 -2.26 2.48 20.12
N THR A 193 -2.58 3.38 21.06
CA THR A 193 -3.48 3.10 22.18
C THR A 193 -4.92 2.90 21.72
N MET A 194 -5.40 3.70 20.76
CA MET A 194 -6.68 3.49 20.09
C MET A 194 -6.71 2.14 19.35
N ALA A 195 -5.67 1.82 18.56
CA ALA A 195 -5.57 0.53 17.88
C ALA A 195 -5.60 -0.62 18.88
N ALA A 196 -4.85 -0.53 19.99
CA ALA A 196 -4.83 -1.53 21.04
C ALA A 196 -6.22 -1.77 21.66
N ARG A 197 -6.97 -0.71 21.95
CA ARG A 197 -8.36 -0.81 22.45
C ARG A 197 -9.28 -1.49 21.45
N ASN A 198 -9.15 -1.19 20.17
CA ASN A 198 -9.99 -1.79 19.13
C ASN A 198 -9.69 -3.27 18.93
N VAL A 199 -8.42 -3.68 19.02
CA VAL A 199 -8.00 -5.07 18.89
C VAL A 199 -8.52 -5.96 20.02
N ILE A 200 -8.67 -5.42 21.22
CA ILE A 200 -9.18 -6.20 22.37
C ILE A 200 -10.68 -6.40 22.31
N LYS A 201 -11.42 -5.51 21.62
CA LYS A 201 -12.87 -5.68 21.41
C LYS A 201 -13.20 -6.90 20.54
N ASP A 202 -12.32 -7.26 19.60
CA ASP A 202 -12.52 -8.40 18.70
C ASP A 202 -11.34 -9.39 18.76
N THR A 203 -11.46 -10.36 19.66
CA THR A 203 -10.45 -11.42 19.83
C THR A 203 -10.54 -12.53 18.78
N GLN A 204 -11.57 -12.54 17.92
CA GLN A 204 -11.71 -13.52 16.85
C GLN A 204 -10.86 -13.17 15.62
N VAL A 205 -10.44 -11.91 15.51
CA VAL A 205 -9.62 -11.40 14.41
C VAL A 205 -8.16 -11.36 14.83
N HIS A 206 -7.31 -11.92 13.98
CA HIS A 206 -5.87 -11.78 14.13
C HIS A 206 -5.47 -10.38 13.66
N THR A 207 -4.82 -9.58 14.49
CA THR A 207 -4.47 -8.20 14.12
C THR A 207 -2.97 -7.97 14.08
N TRP A 208 -2.50 -7.32 13.02
CA TRP A 208 -1.13 -6.82 12.90
C TRP A 208 -1.11 -5.30 13.06
N ILE A 209 -0.26 -4.81 13.97
CA ILE A 209 0.07 -3.39 14.09
C ILE A 209 1.42 -3.20 13.42
N VAL A 210 1.42 -2.60 12.24
CA VAL A 210 2.59 -2.41 11.38
C VAL A 210 3.10 -0.98 11.56
N CYS A 211 4.31 -0.85 12.08
CA CYS A 211 5.06 0.39 12.18
C CYS A 211 6.11 0.44 11.07
N ASP A 212 5.82 1.17 9.98
CA ASP A 212 6.74 1.38 8.86
C ASP A 212 7.41 2.76 8.99
N GLY A 213 8.61 2.76 9.55
CA GLY A 213 9.39 3.97 9.81
C GLY A 213 10.52 3.73 10.78
N ASP A 214 11.37 4.75 10.93
CA ASP A 214 12.58 4.62 11.75
C ASP A 214 12.27 4.37 13.23
N ILE A 215 13.05 3.47 13.80
CA ILE A 215 12.94 3.06 15.20
C ILE A 215 13.89 3.92 16.03
N ASP A 216 13.32 4.73 16.92
CA ASP A 216 14.06 5.49 17.91
C ASP A 216 13.68 5.05 19.34
N PRO A 217 14.56 5.28 20.33
CA PRO A 217 14.27 4.98 21.73
C PRO A 217 13.10 5.78 22.32
N GLU A 218 12.80 6.96 21.76
CA GLU A 218 11.86 7.90 22.37
C GLU A 218 10.43 7.33 22.41
N TRP A 219 10.01 6.66 21.33
CA TRP A 219 8.70 6.03 21.27
C TRP A 219 8.73 4.51 21.47
N VAL A 220 9.77 3.81 21.00
CA VAL A 220 9.79 2.33 21.03
C VAL A 220 9.90 1.79 22.46
N GLU A 221 10.55 2.53 23.37
CA GLU A 221 10.71 2.10 24.76
C GLU A 221 9.37 2.02 25.50
N ALA A 222 8.38 2.82 25.11
CA ALA A 222 7.03 2.74 25.65
C ALA A 222 6.35 1.40 25.34
N LEU A 223 6.80 0.70 24.29
CA LEU A 223 6.29 -0.61 23.88
C LEU A 223 7.10 -1.78 24.46
N ASN A 224 8.18 -1.54 25.20
CA ASN A 224 9.03 -2.61 25.72
C ASN A 224 8.25 -3.63 26.57
N SER A 225 7.28 -3.19 27.39
CA SER A 225 6.41 -4.08 28.17
C SER A 225 5.40 -4.87 27.33
N VAL A 226 5.08 -4.37 26.14
CA VAL A 226 4.25 -5.07 25.14
C VAL A 226 5.06 -6.16 24.45
N LEU A 227 6.31 -5.86 24.12
CA LEU A 227 7.22 -6.75 23.39
C LEU A 227 7.83 -7.86 24.26
N ASP A 228 7.67 -7.77 25.56
CA ASP A 228 8.11 -8.77 26.54
C ASP A 228 7.06 -9.88 26.73
N ASP A 229 7.39 -10.90 27.52
CA ASP A 229 6.50 -12.04 27.81
C ASP A 229 5.17 -11.61 28.47
N ASN A 230 5.16 -10.44 29.11
CA ASN A 230 3.99 -9.88 29.78
C ASN A 230 2.89 -9.41 28.81
N ARG A 231 3.24 -9.05 27.57
CA ARG A 231 2.30 -8.57 26.52
C ARG A 231 1.35 -7.48 27.02
N LEU A 232 1.89 -6.49 27.73
CA LEU A 232 1.11 -5.49 28.46
C LEU A 232 1.50 -4.06 28.05
N LEU A 233 0.55 -3.30 27.51
CA LEU A 233 0.71 -1.87 27.28
C LEU A 233 0.29 -1.12 28.55
N THR A 234 1.22 -0.36 29.13
CA THR A 234 0.96 0.47 30.32
C THR A 234 0.91 1.92 29.90
N MET A 235 -0.24 2.55 30.11
CA MET A 235 -0.42 3.98 29.81
C MET A 235 -0.01 4.84 31.01
N PRO A 236 0.47 6.07 30.78
CA PRO A 236 0.76 7.03 31.85
C PRO A 236 -0.41 7.30 32.80
N SER A 237 -1.66 7.11 32.34
CA SER A 237 -2.86 7.17 33.19
C SER A 237 -2.94 6.09 34.27
N GLY A 238 -2.09 5.07 34.19
CA GLY A 238 -2.11 3.88 35.04
C GLY A 238 -3.00 2.76 34.50
N GLU A 239 -3.77 3.02 33.44
CA GLU A 239 -4.53 1.99 32.74
C GLU A 239 -3.60 1.03 31.99
N ARG A 240 -3.96 -0.26 32.02
CA ARG A 240 -3.15 -1.36 31.51
C ARG A 240 -3.97 -2.20 30.53
N ILE A 241 -3.42 -2.40 29.36
CA ILE A 241 -4.06 -3.07 28.23
C ILE A 241 -3.26 -4.34 27.91
N GLN A 242 -3.85 -5.51 28.15
CA GLN A 242 -3.20 -6.80 27.92
C GLN A 242 -3.54 -7.36 26.54
N PHE A 243 -2.54 -7.76 25.77
CA PHE A 243 -2.72 -8.34 24.44
C PHE A 243 -2.83 -9.86 24.48
N GLY A 244 -3.75 -10.39 23.67
CA GLY A 244 -3.88 -11.82 23.42
C GLY A 244 -2.83 -12.34 22.44
N ALA A 245 -2.87 -13.65 22.18
CA ALA A 245 -2.03 -14.29 21.16
C ALA A 245 -2.47 -13.98 19.71
N ASN A 246 -3.56 -13.25 19.52
CA ASN A 246 -4.09 -12.83 18.24
C ASN A 246 -3.48 -11.51 17.72
N VAL A 247 -2.52 -10.93 18.43
CA VAL A 247 -1.94 -9.62 18.10
C VAL A 247 -0.45 -9.77 17.84
N ASN A 248 0.02 -9.21 16.72
CA ASN A 248 1.44 -9.07 16.43
C ASN A 248 1.79 -7.63 16.10
N PHE A 249 2.97 -7.20 16.54
CA PHE A 249 3.62 -5.95 16.16
C PHE A 249 4.66 -6.25 15.10
N LEU A 250 4.56 -5.58 13.97
CA LEU A 250 5.52 -5.67 12.88
C LEU A 250 6.22 -4.33 12.71
N PHE A 251 7.54 -4.34 12.72
CA PHE A 251 8.34 -3.15 12.51
C PHE A 251 9.08 -3.28 11.18
N GLU A 252 8.93 -2.29 10.30
CA GLU A 252 9.69 -2.17 9.07
C GLU A 252 10.63 -0.98 9.21
N THR A 253 11.94 -1.22 9.11
CA THR A 253 12.96 -0.18 9.27
C THR A 253 14.11 -0.39 8.30
N HIS A 254 14.79 0.70 7.95
CA HIS A 254 16.01 0.64 7.13
C HIS A 254 17.17 0.01 7.91
N HIS A 255 17.35 0.46 9.16
CA HIS A 255 18.45 0.08 10.04
C HIS A 255 18.02 0.22 11.51
N LEU A 256 18.84 -0.32 12.42
CA LEU A 256 18.59 -0.33 13.87
C LEU A 256 19.66 0.45 14.66
N GLN A 257 20.35 1.40 14.02
CA GLN A 257 21.53 2.05 14.61
C GLN A 257 21.25 2.77 15.94
N PHE A 258 20.04 3.28 16.11
CA PHE A 258 19.61 4.00 17.32
C PHE A 258 18.75 3.14 18.26
N ALA A 259 18.41 1.92 17.87
CA ALA A 259 17.60 1.05 18.71
C ALA A 259 18.43 0.49 19.87
N SER A 260 17.85 0.49 21.08
CA SER A 260 18.53 -0.05 22.26
C SER A 260 18.69 -1.58 22.14
N PRO A 261 19.79 -2.18 22.66
CA PRO A 261 19.93 -3.64 22.68
C PRO A 261 18.80 -4.36 23.44
N ALA A 262 18.16 -3.68 24.40
CA ALA A 262 17.01 -4.20 25.14
C ALA A 262 15.76 -4.33 24.26
N THR A 263 15.54 -3.39 23.34
CA THR A 263 14.46 -3.46 22.35
C THR A 263 14.76 -4.56 21.33
N VAL A 264 16.00 -4.64 20.84
CA VAL A 264 16.41 -5.61 19.82
C VAL A 264 16.31 -7.06 20.34
N SER A 265 16.68 -7.33 21.59
CA SER A 265 16.64 -8.69 22.15
C SER A 265 15.23 -9.26 22.27
N ARG A 266 14.21 -8.40 22.39
CA ARG A 266 12.79 -8.77 22.53
C ARG A 266 12.11 -9.06 21.20
N LEU A 267 12.62 -8.50 20.10
CA LEU A 267 12.04 -8.66 18.77
C LEU A 267 12.56 -9.90 18.05
N GLY A 268 11.69 -10.57 17.28
CA GLY A 268 12.14 -11.48 16.22
C GLY A 268 12.74 -10.65 15.10
N MET A 269 13.87 -11.06 14.52
CA MET A 269 14.57 -10.25 13.52
C MET A 269 14.64 -10.97 12.18
N LEU A 270 14.33 -10.24 11.13
CA LEU A 270 14.46 -10.67 9.75
C LEU A 270 15.31 -9.68 8.99
N LEU A 271 16.37 -10.18 8.37
CA LEU A 271 17.23 -9.38 7.53
C LEU A 271 16.86 -9.63 6.07
N THR A 272 16.72 -8.55 5.31
CA THR A 272 16.56 -8.54 3.86
C THR A 272 17.68 -7.74 3.25
N SER A 273 18.19 -8.17 2.10
CA SER A 273 19.27 -7.56 1.36
C SER A 273 18.77 -7.09 -0.02
N GLU A 274 19.53 -6.22 -0.68
CA GLU A 274 19.23 -5.83 -2.07
C GLU A 274 19.38 -7.00 -3.06
N GLU A 275 20.24 -7.97 -2.74
CA GLU A 275 20.51 -9.13 -3.57
C GLU A 275 19.31 -10.10 -3.67
N ASP A 276 18.40 -10.03 -2.69
CA ASP A 276 17.19 -10.87 -2.63
C ASP A 276 16.17 -10.52 -3.73
N VAL A 277 16.25 -9.31 -4.28
CA VAL A 277 15.35 -8.79 -5.33
C VAL A 277 16.11 -8.63 -6.64
N SER A 278 15.68 -9.32 -7.70
CA SER A 278 16.32 -9.20 -9.00
C SER A 278 15.75 -8.08 -9.86
N PRO A 279 16.59 -7.19 -10.44
CA PRO A 279 16.13 -6.24 -11.46
C PRO A 279 15.48 -6.93 -12.66
N ARG A 280 15.95 -8.11 -13.05
CA ARG A 280 15.40 -8.88 -14.19
C ARG A 280 13.96 -9.31 -13.94
N ASP A 281 13.68 -9.81 -12.74
CA ASP A 281 12.36 -10.33 -12.37
C ASP A 281 11.35 -9.17 -12.25
N VAL A 282 11.79 -8.00 -11.76
CA VAL A 282 11.01 -6.75 -11.76
C VAL A 282 10.64 -6.32 -13.18
N VAL A 283 11.60 -6.35 -14.12
CA VAL A 283 11.37 -5.97 -15.52
C VAL A 283 10.45 -6.97 -16.24
N GLU A 284 10.62 -8.27 -16.00
CA GLU A 284 9.74 -9.30 -16.57
C GLU A 284 8.30 -9.12 -16.10
N LYS A 285 8.09 -8.80 -14.82
CA LYS A 285 6.78 -8.44 -14.28
C LYS A 285 6.22 -7.18 -14.94
N TRP A 286 7.01 -6.12 -15.11
CA TRP A 286 6.58 -4.92 -15.82
C TRP A 286 6.10 -5.23 -17.23
N ARG A 287 6.86 -6.05 -17.96
CA ARG A 287 6.54 -6.45 -19.34
C ARG A 287 5.19 -7.16 -19.43
N GLN A 288 4.89 -8.05 -18.49
CA GLN A 288 3.60 -8.78 -18.44
C GLN A 288 2.42 -7.90 -18.04
N THR A 289 2.67 -6.71 -17.49
CA THR A 289 1.68 -5.86 -16.82
C THR A 289 1.42 -4.56 -17.58
N THR A 290 1.41 -4.58 -18.92
CA THR A 290 1.26 -3.41 -19.81
C THR A 290 -0.06 -2.62 -19.64
N ALA A 291 -0.87 -2.93 -18.61
CA ALA A 291 -2.03 -2.17 -18.17
C ALA A 291 -1.96 -1.86 -16.66
N GLY A 292 -1.28 -0.76 -16.29
CA GLY A 292 -1.70 0.10 -15.18
C GLY A 292 -1.47 -0.36 -13.72
N ILE A 293 -0.46 -1.17 -13.39
CA ILE A 293 -0.12 -1.47 -11.99
C ILE A 293 1.27 -0.93 -11.59
N ARG A 294 1.35 -0.41 -10.36
CA ARG A 294 2.58 0.05 -9.70
C ARG A 294 3.60 -1.08 -9.55
N LEU A 295 4.81 -0.84 -10.05
CA LEU A 295 5.93 -1.78 -10.00
C LEU A 295 6.57 -1.84 -8.61
N PRO A 296 7.16 -2.99 -8.22
CA PRO A 296 8.06 -3.04 -7.08
C PRO A 296 9.30 -2.16 -7.36
N PRO A 297 9.71 -1.31 -6.41
CA PRO A 297 10.61 -0.20 -6.68
C PRO A 297 12.04 -0.68 -6.56
N ILE A 298 12.82 -0.64 -7.63
CA ILE A 298 14.25 -0.28 -7.53
C ILE A 298 14.29 1.11 -8.16
N ALA A 299 14.63 2.16 -7.42
CA ALA A 299 14.40 3.55 -7.83
C ALA A 299 14.97 3.86 -9.22
N LEU A 300 16.19 3.38 -9.50
CA LEU A 300 16.81 3.52 -10.83
C LEU A 300 16.02 2.77 -11.92
N THR A 301 15.68 1.51 -11.68
CA THR A 301 14.89 0.69 -12.62
C THR A 301 13.51 1.31 -12.85
N GLN A 302 12.86 1.82 -11.81
CA GLN A 302 11.55 2.46 -11.90
C GLN A 302 11.63 3.79 -12.67
N ASN A 303 12.66 4.61 -12.42
CA ASN A 303 12.90 5.83 -13.19
C ASN A 303 13.09 5.51 -14.68
N GLY A 304 13.92 4.51 -14.99
CA GLY A 304 14.12 4.00 -16.35
C GLY A 304 12.84 3.49 -17.01
N LEU A 305 12.03 2.69 -16.29
CA LEU A 305 10.80 2.08 -16.82
C LEU A 305 9.62 3.06 -16.92
N SER A 306 9.61 4.14 -16.13
CA SER A 306 8.48 5.08 -16.06
C SER A 306 8.12 5.67 -17.42
N LEU A 307 9.12 6.02 -18.23
CA LEU A 307 8.93 6.68 -19.53
C LEU A 307 8.75 5.70 -20.69
N LEU A 308 8.81 4.39 -20.45
CA LEU A 308 8.68 3.36 -21.50
C LEU A 308 7.22 2.99 -21.80
N GLY A 309 6.26 3.51 -21.03
CA GLY A 309 4.84 3.31 -21.28
C GLY A 309 4.41 3.92 -22.62
N GLY A 310 3.84 3.12 -23.51
CA GLY A 310 3.23 3.60 -24.77
C GLY A 310 4.19 3.87 -25.93
N VAL A 311 5.47 3.52 -25.80
CA VAL A 311 6.47 3.63 -26.87
C VAL A 311 6.14 2.70 -28.06
N ARG A 312 6.25 3.20 -29.30
CA ARG A 312 5.85 2.47 -30.52
C ARG A 312 6.99 2.13 -31.45
N SER A 313 8.15 2.76 -31.28
CA SER A 313 9.32 2.57 -32.17
C SER A 313 10.62 2.40 -31.38
N LYS A 314 11.61 1.75 -32.01
CA LYS A 314 12.95 1.52 -31.42
C LYS A 314 13.68 2.83 -31.09
N PRO A 315 13.65 3.90 -31.93
CA PRO A 315 14.26 5.18 -31.57
C PRO A 315 13.58 5.86 -30.39
N GLU A 316 12.24 5.85 -30.34
CA GLU A 316 11.48 6.37 -29.19
C GLU A 316 11.80 5.61 -27.91
N PHE A 317 12.02 4.29 -28.00
CA PHE A 317 12.42 3.45 -26.87
C PHE A 317 13.78 3.86 -26.31
N LEU A 318 14.79 4.03 -27.17
CA LEU A 318 16.13 4.44 -26.75
C LEU A 318 16.11 5.84 -26.12
N VAL A 319 15.35 6.77 -26.69
CA VAL A 319 15.19 8.13 -26.14
C VAL A 319 14.47 8.11 -24.79
N ALA A 320 13.41 7.33 -24.65
CA ALA A 320 12.68 7.18 -23.39
C ALA A 320 13.54 6.53 -22.31
N LEU A 321 14.31 5.49 -22.66
CA LEU A 321 15.25 4.81 -21.77
C LEU A 321 16.35 5.77 -21.28
N TYR A 322 16.99 6.49 -22.20
CA TYR A 322 17.99 7.49 -21.87
C TYR A 322 17.40 8.57 -20.94
N ARG A 323 16.22 9.10 -21.26
CA ARG A 323 15.55 10.11 -20.42
C ARG A 323 15.25 9.62 -19.01
N GLY A 324 14.83 8.36 -18.85
CA GLY A 324 14.50 7.77 -17.56
C GLY A 324 15.71 7.66 -16.64
N PHE A 325 16.87 7.26 -17.19
CA PHE A 325 18.11 7.15 -16.42
C PHE A 325 18.88 8.47 -16.29
N ALA A 326 18.87 9.33 -17.31
CA ALA A 326 19.61 10.59 -17.31
C ALA A 326 19.18 11.53 -16.18
N GLY A 327 17.91 11.46 -15.75
CA GLY A 327 17.40 12.23 -14.61
C GLY A 327 18.17 12.00 -13.30
N SER A 328 18.71 10.79 -13.09
CA SER A 328 19.45 10.40 -11.87
C SER A 328 20.97 10.47 -12.02
N VAL A 329 21.49 10.80 -13.21
CA VAL A 329 22.93 10.80 -13.51
C VAL A 329 23.48 12.23 -13.59
N PRO A 330 24.67 12.53 -12.99
CA PRO A 330 25.32 13.83 -13.10
C PRO A 330 25.58 14.26 -14.55
N LEU A 331 25.58 15.58 -14.82
CA LEU A 331 25.71 16.15 -16.17
C LEU A 331 26.94 15.64 -16.94
N ASP A 332 28.06 15.42 -16.24
CA ASP A 332 29.32 14.98 -16.86
C ASP A 332 29.23 13.51 -17.34
N ALA A 333 28.56 12.65 -16.57
CA ALA A 333 28.37 11.23 -16.88
C ALA A 333 27.20 10.97 -17.85
N ARG A 334 26.31 11.95 -18.09
CA ARG A 334 25.22 11.81 -19.08
C ARG A 334 25.73 11.64 -20.50
N LYS A 335 26.90 12.23 -20.84
CA LYS A 335 27.51 12.07 -22.17
C LYS A 335 27.98 10.64 -22.41
N GLU A 336 28.59 10.01 -21.40
CA GLU A 336 29.00 8.61 -21.44
C GLU A 336 27.79 7.68 -21.49
N LEU A 337 26.74 7.97 -20.72
CA LEU A 337 25.48 7.23 -20.79
C LEU A 337 24.83 7.34 -22.17
N ALA A 338 24.81 8.54 -22.77
CA ALA A 338 24.30 8.74 -24.12
C ALA A 338 25.12 7.93 -25.14
N ALA A 339 26.45 7.99 -25.07
CA ALA A 339 27.31 7.17 -25.91
C ALA A 339 26.98 5.68 -25.76
N ALA A 340 26.93 5.16 -24.53
CA ALA A 340 26.62 3.75 -24.27
C ALA A 340 25.21 3.31 -24.73
N VAL A 341 24.21 4.18 -24.68
CA VAL A 341 22.83 3.86 -25.10
C VAL A 341 22.65 3.95 -26.62
N PHE A 342 23.38 4.85 -27.28
CA PHE A 342 23.22 5.13 -28.71
C PHE A 342 24.33 4.54 -29.60
N GLU A 343 25.40 3.96 -29.06
CA GLU A 343 26.54 3.42 -29.82
C GLU A 343 26.27 2.11 -30.58
N GLU A 344 25.13 1.43 -30.38
CA GLU A 344 24.84 0.18 -31.11
C GLU A 344 23.69 0.22 -32.13
N ASP A 345 22.92 1.30 -32.26
CA ASP A 345 22.00 1.40 -33.41
C ASP A 345 21.53 2.83 -33.63
N THR A 346 22.13 3.52 -34.59
CA THR A 346 21.46 4.31 -35.64
C THR A 346 22.48 5.24 -36.30
N GLY A 347 22.77 4.99 -37.58
CA GLY A 347 23.45 5.95 -38.47
C GLY A 347 22.62 7.20 -38.79
N GLN A 348 21.85 7.71 -37.83
CA GLN A 348 21.11 8.96 -37.90
C GLN A 348 21.19 9.63 -36.53
N GLY A 349 22.19 10.50 -36.38
CA GLY A 349 22.25 11.41 -35.26
C GLY A 349 21.00 12.27 -35.22
N LEU A 350 20.37 12.37 -34.04
CA LEU A 350 19.34 13.35 -33.77
C LEU A 350 19.89 14.74 -34.07
N THR A 351 19.43 15.34 -35.17
CA THR A 351 19.83 16.69 -35.57
C THR A 351 19.22 17.73 -34.63
N ARG A 352 20.08 18.68 -34.25
CA ARG A 352 19.87 19.84 -33.37
C ARG A 352 18.67 20.73 -33.74
N GLU A 353 18.04 20.48 -34.89
CA GLU A 353 17.03 21.31 -35.54
C GLU A 353 15.58 20.87 -35.26
N GLN A 354 15.33 19.77 -34.52
CA GLN A 354 13.97 19.30 -34.22
C GLN A 354 13.33 19.91 -32.95
N VAL A 355 13.91 20.98 -32.37
CA VAL A 355 13.49 21.49 -31.03
C VAL A 355 13.13 22.98 -31.00
N GLU A 356 12.97 23.66 -32.14
CA GLU A 356 12.59 25.08 -32.15
C GLU A 356 11.18 25.34 -32.68
N GLY A 357 10.33 25.96 -31.84
CA GLY A 357 9.05 26.50 -32.28
C GLY A 357 8.14 27.10 -31.19
N LEU A 358 8.19 28.43 -31.09
CA LEU A 358 7.13 29.40 -30.73
C LEU A 358 6.89 29.81 -29.25
N GLY A 359 6.93 31.14 -29.02
CA GLY A 359 6.70 31.87 -27.76
C GLY A 359 5.22 31.98 -27.33
N GLN A 360 4.83 32.71 -26.27
CA GLN A 360 5.40 33.87 -25.55
C GLN A 360 5.05 33.85 -24.04
N ALA A 361 5.91 34.57 -23.28
CA ALA A 361 5.77 35.21 -21.95
C ALA A 361 5.97 34.38 -20.66
N PRO A 362 6.76 34.83 -19.65
CA PRO A 362 7.95 35.71 -19.64
C PRO A 362 9.24 34.88 -19.87
N PRO A 363 10.43 35.42 -20.25
CA PRO A 363 11.46 34.60 -20.89
C PRO A 363 12.27 33.83 -19.84
N LEU A 364 11.75 32.68 -19.41
CA LEU A 364 12.63 31.53 -19.24
C LEU A 364 13.25 31.29 -20.62
N VAL A 365 14.54 31.61 -20.79
CA VAL A 365 15.24 31.28 -22.03
C VAL A 365 15.25 29.76 -22.11
N LEU A 366 14.40 29.24 -22.99
CA LEU A 366 14.25 27.82 -23.24
C LEU A 366 15.47 27.34 -24.03
N THR A 367 16.60 27.21 -23.34
CA THR A 367 17.76 26.50 -23.86
C THR A 367 17.38 25.05 -24.18
N PRO A 368 18.14 24.35 -25.03
CA PRO A 368 17.89 22.94 -25.32
C PRO A 368 17.74 22.08 -24.05
N ASP A 369 18.55 22.34 -23.02
CA ASP A 369 18.49 21.64 -21.74
C ASP A 369 17.22 21.96 -20.95
N ALA A 370 16.79 23.22 -20.97
CA ALA A 370 15.55 23.68 -20.35
C ALA A 370 14.32 23.05 -21.03
N GLN A 371 14.32 22.97 -22.36
CA GLN A 371 13.25 22.33 -23.14
C GLN A 371 13.20 20.82 -22.88
N ALA A 372 14.35 20.14 -22.87
CA ALA A 372 14.43 18.72 -22.59
C ALA A 372 13.92 18.38 -21.18
N THR A 373 14.34 19.17 -20.19
CA THR A 373 13.91 19.00 -18.79
C THR A 373 12.42 19.31 -18.61
N THR A 374 11.92 20.37 -19.24
CA THR A 374 10.49 20.75 -19.21
C THR A 374 9.62 19.66 -19.83
N SER A 375 10.04 19.11 -20.98
CA SER A 375 9.31 18.02 -21.66
C SER A 375 9.21 16.76 -20.79
N LEU A 376 10.28 16.45 -20.04
CA LEU A 376 10.34 15.32 -19.12
C LEU A 376 9.44 15.54 -17.89
N ILE A 377 9.48 16.73 -17.30
CA ILE A 377 8.59 17.10 -16.19
C ILE A 377 7.12 17.05 -16.64
N GLN A 378 6.79 17.59 -17.82
CA GLN A 378 5.44 17.56 -18.36
C GLN A 378 4.95 16.13 -18.60
N ALA A 379 5.80 15.23 -19.09
CA ALA A 379 5.44 13.81 -19.26
C ALA A 379 5.05 13.14 -17.93
N TRP A 380 5.81 13.42 -16.85
CA TRP A 380 5.49 12.89 -15.52
C TRP A 380 4.32 13.57 -14.81
N LEU A 381 4.00 14.82 -15.17
CA LEU A 381 2.85 15.54 -14.61
C LEU A 381 1.53 15.23 -15.33
N THR A 382 1.58 14.84 -16.61
CA THR A 382 0.37 14.55 -17.41
C THR A 382 -0.20 13.16 -17.17
N ASP A 383 0.65 12.20 -16.79
CA ASP A 383 0.19 10.85 -16.46
C ASP A 383 -0.22 10.76 -14.98
N ALA A 384 -1.53 10.59 -14.75
CA ALA A 384 -2.09 10.39 -13.42
C ALA A 384 -1.60 9.10 -12.73
N SER A 385 -0.96 8.18 -13.47
CA SER A 385 -0.42 6.93 -12.95
C SER A 385 1.01 7.06 -12.38
N HIS A 386 1.69 8.19 -12.62
CA HIS A 386 3.10 8.37 -12.23
C HIS A 386 3.31 9.03 -10.86
N PRO A 387 4.40 8.64 -10.15
CA PRO A 387 4.66 9.06 -8.78
C PRO A 387 5.17 10.51 -8.69
N SER A 388 5.24 11.00 -7.44
CA SER A 388 5.76 12.30 -7.07
C SER A 388 7.16 12.57 -7.63
N ILE A 389 7.36 13.77 -8.17
CA ILE A 389 8.59 14.15 -8.87
C ILE A 389 9.52 14.86 -7.89
N CYS A 390 10.82 14.55 -7.92
CA CYS A 390 11.84 15.33 -7.22
C CYS A 390 12.78 16.01 -8.22
N VAL A 391 12.86 17.34 -8.17
CA VAL A 391 13.75 18.16 -9.01
C VAL A 391 14.93 18.65 -8.18
N VAL A 392 16.11 18.13 -8.49
CA VAL A 392 17.35 18.39 -7.75
C VAL A 392 18.31 19.23 -8.59
N GLY A 393 19.05 20.15 -7.96
CA GLY A 393 20.12 20.89 -8.63
C GLY A 393 20.75 21.97 -7.73
N PRO A 394 21.77 22.72 -8.17
CA PRO A 394 22.37 23.81 -7.39
C PRO A 394 21.42 25.01 -7.17
N GLU A 395 21.66 25.84 -6.16
CA GLU A 395 20.88 27.09 -6.01
C GLU A 395 21.00 27.99 -7.25
N GLY A 396 19.91 28.69 -7.58
CA GLY A 396 19.87 29.55 -8.76
C GLY A 396 19.79 28.81 -10.11
N SER A 397 19.79 27.46 -10.13
CA SER A 397 19.78 26.67 -11.38
C SER A 397 18.45 26.70 -12.18
N GLY A 398 17.56 27.65 -11.90
CA GLY A 398 16.29 27.80 -12.62
C GLY A 398 15.20 26.76 -12.30
N LYS A 399 15.40 25.86 -11.32
CA LYS A 399 14.40 24.81 -10.94
C LYS A 399 12.99 25.35 -10.72
N ALA A 400 12.88 26.43 -9.95
CA ALA A 400 11.59 27.03 -9.62
C ALA A 400 10.91 27.60 -10.88
N SER A 401 11.69 28.24 -11.75
CA SER A 401 11.20 28.82 -13.01
C SER A 401 10.78 27.75 -14.02
N LEU A 402 11.54 26.65 -14.12
CA LEU A 402 11.22 25.49 -14.96
C LEU A 402 9.93 24.80 -14.49
N MET A 403 9.80 24.59 -13.18
CA MET A 403 8.59 24.02 -12.58
C MET A 403 7.39 24.94 -12.79
N GLN A 404 7.55 26.24 -12.55
CA GLN A 404 6.45 27.20 -12.74
C GLN A 404 5.99 27.23 -14.20
N ASN A 405 6.91 27.19 -15.16
CA ASN A 405 6.58 27.08 -16.59
C ASN A 405 5.83 25.78 -16.91
N SER A 406 6.33 24.64 -16.41
CA SER A 406 5.69 23.33 -16.62
C SER A 406 4.28 23.26 -16.02
N LEU A 407 4.06 23.90 -14.88
CA LEU A 407 2.76 23.92 -14.21
C LEU A 407 1.75 24.86 -14.90
N GLN A 408 2.21 25.97 -15.49
CA GLN A 408 1.35 26.88 -16.25
C GLN A 408 0.81 26.25 -17.53
N THR A 409 1.53 25.28 -18.10
CA THR A 409 1.11 24.57 -19.32
C THR A 409 0.03 23.51 -19.07
N LEU A 410 -0.31 23.18 -17.82
CA LEU A 410 -1.28 22.14 -17.49
C LEU A 410 -2.69 22.74 -17.33
N PRO A 411 -3.65 22.39 -18.21
CA PRO A 411 -4.93 23.10 -18.31
C PRO A 411 -5.94 22.80 -17.18
N LEU A 412 -5.68 21.83 -16.30
CA LEU A 412 -6.65 21.33 -15.30
C LEU A 412 -6.06 21.05 -13.91
N SER A 413 -4.83 21.48 -13.63
CA SER A 413 -4.16 21.23 -12.35
C SER A 413 -4.09 22.49 -11.48
N ARG A 414 -4.58 22.40 -10.25
CA ARG A 414 -4.39 23.45 -9.25
C ARG A 414 -3.05 23.24 -8.56
N THR A 415 -2.31 24.32 -8.34
CA THR A 415 -1.03 24.26 -7.63
C THR A 415 -1.15 24.83 -6.23
N ALA A 416 -0.58 24.14 -5.25
CA ALA A 416 -0.37 24.63 -3.90
C ALA A 416 1.13 24.59 -3.63
N THR A 417 1.71 25.71 -3.17
CA THR A 417 3.16 25.79 -2.92
C THR A 417 3.44 25.92 -1.44
N LEU A 418 4.28 25.04 -0.90
CA LEU A 418 4.85 25.12 0.43
C LEU A 418 6.35 25.39 0.33
N SER A 419 6.79 26.52 0.87
CA SER A 419 8.22 26.80 1.04
C SER A 419 8.69 26.27 2.39
N CYS A 420 9.50 25.22 2.35
CA CYS A 420 10.07 24.61 3.55
C CYS A 420 11.19 25.47 4.13
N SER A 421 11.26 25.46 5.45
CA SER A 421 12.28 26.08 6.30
C SER A 421 12.58 25.15 7.48
N ALA A 422 13.55 25.49 8.32
CA ALA A 422 13.89 24.71 9.51
C ALA A 422 12.70 24.51 10.46
N GLN A 423 11.73 25.43 10.49
CA GLN A 423 10.55 25.38 11.37
C GLN A 423 9.33 24.71 10.72
N THR A 424 9.44 24.26 9.46
CA THR A 424 8.30 23.66 8.76
C THR A 424 8.01 22.28 9.31
N SER A 425 6.81 22.08 9.84
CA SER A 425 6.36 20.81 10.43
C SER A 425 5.32 20.11 9.56
N ALA A 426 5.03 18.86 9.91
CA ALA A 426 3.96 18.07 9.31
C ALA A 426 2.59 18.79 9.34
N HIS A 427 2.30 19.55 10.40
CA HIS A 427 1.05 20.30 10.55
C HIS A 427 0.86 21.35 9.45
N THR A 428 1.93 22.04 9.04
CA THR A 428 1.86 23.05 7.96
C THR A 428 1.45 22.42 6.63
N LEU A 429 1.98 21.23 6.32
CA LEU A 429 1.59 20.49 5.12
C LEU A 429 0.12 20.07 5.18
N LEU A 430 -0.32 19.53 6.32
CA LEU A 430 -1.72 19.15 6.51
C LEU A 430 -2.66 20.36 6.39
N HIS A 431 -2.29 21.52 6.93
CA HIS A 431 -3.09 22.74 6.82
C HIS A 431 -3.28 23.17 5.36
N ILE A 432 -2.22 23.13 4.54
CA ILE A 432 -2.29 23.42 3.10
C ILE A 432 -3.20 22.42 2.38
N LEU A 433 -3.10 21.13 2.72
CA LEU A 433 -3.99 20.11 2.16
C LEU A 433 -5.45 20.43 2.47
N HIS A 434 -5.81 20.70 3.73
CA HIS A 434 -7.19 21.05 4.12
C HIS A 434 -7.68 22.37 3.48
N GLN A 435 -6.79 23.34 3.25
CA GLN A 435 -7.15 24.58 2.57
C GLN A 435 -7.53 24.35 1.09
N HIS A 436 -6.88 23.40 0.42
CA HIS A 436 -7.04 23.14 -1.01
C HIS A 436 -7.88 21.89 -1.35
N THR A 437 -8.32 21.13 -0.35
CA THR A 437 -9.14 19.92 -0.50
C THR A 437 -10.44 20.01 0.31
N VAL A 438 -11.42 19.18 -0.05
CA VAL A 438 -12.63 18.90 0.72
C VAL A 438 -12.57 17.45 1.17
N GLN A 439 -12.98 17.21 2.42
CA GLN A 439 -13.16 15.87 2.95
C GLN A 439 -14.51 15.31 2.49
N VAL A 440 -14.47 14.16 1.83
CA VAL A 440 -15.65 13.43 1.35
C VAL A 440 -15.70 12.08 2.05
N SER A 441 -16.85 11.74 2.62
CA SER A 441 -17.08 10.43 3.24
C SER A 441 -17.69 9.47 2.22
N GLY A 442 -17.03 8.34 1.97
CA GLY A 442 -17.50 7.27 1.07
C GLY A 442 -17.53 5.90 1.73
N ALA A 443 -17.93 4.86 0.97
CA ALA A 443 -18.00 3.49 1.47
C ALA A 443 -16.64 2.90 1.92
N GLY A 444 -15.53 3.45 1.39
CA GLY A 444 -14.16 3.07 1.76
C GLY A 444 -13.53 3.89 2.88
N GLY A 445 -14.29 4.77 3.54
CA GLY A 445 -13.79 5.68 4.57
C GLY A 445 -13.79 7.15 4.13
N ARG A 446 -13.14 8.00 4.93
CA ARG A 446 -13.04 9.44 4.68
C ARG A 446 -11.84 9.71 3.76
N VAL A 447 -12.03 10.56 2.76
CA VAL A 447 -11.02 10.83 1.71
C VAL A 447 -10.93 12.33 1.45
N LEU A 448 -9.72 12.86 1.31
CA LEU A 448 -9.49 14.23 0.82
C LEU A 448 -9.47 14.24 -0.70
N ARG A 449 -10.30 15.11 -1.28
CA ARG A 449 -10.37 15.36 -2.72
C ARG A 449 -10.19 16.86 -3.01
N PRO A 450 -9.59 17.25 -4.13
CA PRO A 450 -9.53 18.65 -4.54
C PRO A 450 -10.93 19.28 -4.61
N LYS A 451 -11.06 20.55 -4.20
CA LYS A 451 -12.37 21.23 -4.10
C LYS A 451 -13.11 21.38 -5.43
N ASP A 452 -12.36 21.46 -6.53
CA ASP A 452 -12.86 21.67 -7.87
C ASP A 452 -13.09 20.30 -8.52
N GLY A 453 -14.35 19.82 -8.49
CA GLY A 453 -14.77 18.43 -8.71
C GLY A 453 -14.31 17.76 -10.02
N GLY A 454 -13.05 17.34 -10.06
CA GLY A 454 -12.42 16.55 -11.13
C GLY A 454 -10.96 16.91 -11.45
N GLY A 455 -10.44 18.01 -10.90
CA GLY A 455 -9.05 18.45 -11.14
C GLY A 455 -8.02 17.78 -10.24
N GLN A 456 -6.78 17.66 -10.72
CA GLN A 456 -5.63 17.19 -9.94
C GLN A 456 -5.05 18.33 -9.10
N LEU A 457 -4.73 18.08 -7.83
CA LEU A 457 -3.98 19.01 -6.99
C LEU A 457 -2.49 18.67 -7.01
N ILE A 458 -1.66 19.61 -7.42
CA ILE A 458 -0.20 19.49 -7.39
C ILE A 458 0.34 20.29 -6.20
N VAL A 459 0.93 19.59 -5.23
CA VAL A 459 1.55 20.18 -4.03
C VAL A 459 3.05 20.31 -4.27
N LEU A 460 3.51 21.54 -4.49
CA LEU A 460 4.91 21.89 -4.70
C LEU A 460 5.61 22.18 -3.37
N LEU A 461 6.49 21.28 -2.95
CA LEU A 461 7.34 21.37 -1.76
C LEU A 461 8.71 21.96 -2.16
N ARG A 462 9.03 23.18 -1.70
CA ARG A 462 10.30 23.86 -2.02
C ARG A 462 11.29 23.77 -0.87
N GLY A 463 12.50 23.26 -1.14
CA GLY A 463 13.58 23.25 -0.17
C GLY A 463 13.41 22.21 0.94
N LEU A 464 12.97 21.00 0.58
CA LEU A 464 12.68 19.93 1.55
C LEU A 464 13.89 19.59 2.47
N ASN A 465 15.11 19.80 1.98
CA ASN A 465 16.36 19.60 2.74
C ASN A 465 16.66 20.68 3.80
N GLN A 466 15.83 21.73 3.90
CA GLN A 466 16.01 22.81 4.88
C GLN A 466 15.30 22.54 6.22
N THR A 467 14.54 21.44 6.34
CA THR A 467 13.89 21.08 7.60
C THR A 467 14.90 20.61 8.63
N SER A 468 14.79 21.05 9.89
CA SER A 468 15.67 20.58 10.95
C SER A 468 15.38 19.10 11.26
N PRO A 469 16.39 18.21 11.23
CA PRO A 469 16.20 16.85 11.69
C PRO A 469 16.10 16.83 13.21
N ASP A 470 15.51 15.77 13.76
CA ASP A 470 15.61 15.49 15.18
C ASP A 470 17.02 14.98 15.55
N ARG A 471 17.23 14.71 16.84
CA ARG A 471 18.49 14.17 17.38
C ARG A 471 18.90 12.80 16.81
N TYR A 472 18.01 12.15 16.07
CA TYR A 472 18.22 10.84 15.44
C TYR A 472 18.32 10.95 13.91
N GLY A 473 18.42 12.16 13.36
CA GLY A 473 18.59 12.38 11.93
C GLY A 473 17.30 12.25 11.11
N THR A 474 16.13 12.18 11.76
CA THR A 474 14.84 12.00 11.08
C THR A 474 14.02 13.29 11.09
N SER A 475 13.30 13.57 10.01
CA SER A 475 12.40 14.73 9.91
C SER A 475 10.94 14.25 9.88
N GLN A 476 10.11 14.79 10.78
CA GLN A 476 8.68 14.46 10.82
C GLN A 476 7.97 14.78 9.50
N LEU A 477 8.37 15.86 8.82
CA LEU A 477 7.80 16.22 7.51
C LEU A 477 8.14 15.18 6.44
N HIS A 478 9.37 14.66 6.44
CA HIS A 478 9.80 13.62 5.50
C HIS A 478 9.07 12.31 5.77
N ALA A 479 8.95 11.92 7.05
CA ALA A 479 8.21 10.72 7.45
C ALA A 479 6.71 10.83 7.09
N LEU A 480 6.08 11.99 7.30
CA LEU A 480 4.70 12.22 6.85
C LEU A 480 4.61 12.11 5.33
N LEU A 481 5.51 12.76 4.59
CA LEU A 481 5.51 12.68 3.12
C LEU A 481 5.66 11.23 2.65
N GLN A 482 6.58 10.46 3.24
CA GLN A 482 6.73 9.02 2.96
C GLN A 482 5.43 8.27 3.22
N GLN A 483 4.73 8.54 4.33
CA GLN A 483 3.45 7.92 4.62
C GLN A 483 2.38 8.27 3.57
N LEU A 484 2.29 9.54 3.17
CA LEU A 484 1.34 9.98 2.13
C LEU A 484 1.61 9.32 0.78
N LEU A 485 2.89 9.13 0.42
CA LEU A 485 3.29 8.53 -0.85
C LEU A 485 3.12 7.00 -0.88
N THR A 486 3.45 6.33 0.23
CA THR A 486 3.38 4.87 0.33
C THR A 486 1.94 4.40 0.53
N TYR A 487 1.20 5.03 1.44
CA TYR A 487 -0.11 4.57 1.90
C TYR A 487 -1.29 5.39 1.40
N HIS A 488 -1.07 6.51 0.70
CA HIS A 488 -2.14 7.36 0.15
C HIS A 488 -3.11 7.83 1.23
N GLY A 489 -2.60 8.16 2.42
CA GLY A 489 -3.41 8.62 3.54
C GLY A 489 -2.62 8.92 4.81
N PHE A 490 -3.29 9.51 5.78
CA PHE A 490 -2.74 9.84 7.10
C PHE A 490 -3.81 9.74 8.19
N PHE A 491 -3.39 9.78 9.46
CA PHE A 491 -4.30 9.84 10.60
C PHE A 491 -4.62 11.29 10.98
N ASP A 492 -5.91 11.59 11.10
CA ASP A 492 -6.39 12.91 11.50
C ASP A 492 -6.30 13.15 13.01
N ASP A 493 -6.74 14.34 13.44
CA ASP A 493 -6.77 14.75 14.85
C ASP A 493 -7.71 13.87 15.69
N ALA A 494 -8.71 13.23 15.06
CA ALA A 494 -9.63 12.29 15.68
C ALA A 494 -9.13 10.83 15.62
N LEU A 495 -7.86 10.61 15.23
CA LEU A 495 -7.22 9.29 15.09
C LEU A 495 -7.84 8.38 14.03
N GLU A 496 -8.58 8.96 13.09
CA GLU A 496 -9.17 8.22 11.98
C GLU A 496 -8.32 8.34 10.72
N TRP A 497 -8.31 7.26 9.93
CA TRP A 497 -7.59 7.23 8.67
C TRP A 497 -8.32 8.05 7.60
N ILE A 498 -7.62 9.02 7.03
CA ILE A 498 -8.08 9.83 5.90
C ILE A 498 -7.23 9.48 4.67
N GLY A 499 -7.89 8.98 3.63
CA GLY A 499 -7.25 8.71 2.34
C GLY A 499 -7.02 9.99 1.52
N LEU A 500 -6.10 9.94 0.55
CA LEU A 500 -5.84 11.00 -0.41
C LEU A 500 -6.20 10.53 -1.82
N GLU A 501 -6.91 11.36 -2.58
CA GLU A 501 -7.27 11.06 -3.97
C GLU A 501 -7.07 12.30 -4.85
N GLY A 502 -6.42 12.13 -6.01
CA GLY A 502 -6.19 13.23 -6.95
C GLY A 502 -5.14 14.25 -6.49
N ILE A 503 -4.18 13.84 -5.66
CA ILE A 503 -3.11 14.70 -5.14
C ILE A 503 -1.75 14.16 -5.60
N GLN A 504 -0.94 15.01 -6.20
CA GLN A 504 0.44 14.70 -6.61
C GLN A 504 1.40 15.62 -5.86
N PHE A 505 2.50 15.07 -5.33
CA PHE A 505 3.54 15.87 -4.67
C PHE A 505 4.70 16.11 -5.63
N VAL A 506 5.21 17.33 -5.66
CA VAL A 506 6.42 17.68 -6.40
C VAL A 506 7.38 18.35 -5.45
N VAL A 507 8.59 17.82 -5.36
CA VAL A 507 9.62 18.30 -4.45
C VAL A 507 10.71 18.99 -5.25
N THR A 508 11.22 20.10 -4.74
CA THR A 508 12.45 20.73 -5.25
C THR A 508 13.50 20.78 -4.15
N MET A 509 14.72 20.37 -4.47
CA MET A 509 15.85 20.35 -3.54
C MET A 509 17.06 21.06 -4.14
N ALA A 510 17.82 21.75 -3.28
CA ALA A 510 19.09 22.37 -3.65
C ALA A 510 20.25 21.46 -3.24
N LEU A 511 21.17 21.16 -4.17
CA LEU A 511 22.41 20.44 -3.88
C LEU A 511 23.36 21.36 -3.11
N GLU A 512 23.71 20.94 -1.88
CA GLU A 512 24.74 21.46 -0.98
C GLU A 512 24.65 22.95 -0.56
N GLY A 513 25.26 23.24 0.60
CA GLY A 513 25.23 24.51 1.34
C GLY A 513 25.19 24.25 2.85
N ALA A 514 26.00 24.96 3.64
CA ALA A 514 26.12 24.79 5.08
C ALA A 514 24.74 24.82 5.79
N GLY A 515 24.44 23.79 6.59
CA GLY A 515 23.18 23.66 7.34
C GLY A 515 22.06 22.87 6.63
N ARG A 516 22.37 22.06 5.62
CA ARG A 516 21.40 21.22 4.90
C ARG A 516 21.66 19.73 5.17
N ASN A 517 20.60 18.98 5.43
CA ASN A 517 20.69 17.53 5.57
C ASN A 517 20.91 16.90 4.19
N ALA A 518 21.85 15.95 4.11
CA ALA A 518 22.30 15.32 2.87
C ALA A 518 21.51 14.05 2.51
N ASP A 519 20.64 13.57 3.41
CA ASP A 519 19.91 12.31 3.29
C ASP A 519 18.47 12.48 2.77
#